data_AF-A0A3M2LFJ5-F1
#
_entry.id   AF-A0A3M2LFJ5-F1
#
_cell.length_a   1.000
_cell.length_b   1.000
_cell.length_c   1.000
_cell.angle_alpha   90.00
_cell.angle_beta   90.00
_cell.angle_gamma   90.00
#
_symmetry.space_group_name_H-M   'P 1'
#
loop_
_entity.id
_entity.type
_entity.pdbx_description
1 polymer ?
#
loop_
_entity_poly.entity_id
_entity_poly.type
_entity_poly.pdbx_seq_one_letter_code
_entity_poly.pdbx_strand_id
1 'polypeptide(L)' 'MSRLNIYMPDELAERARERGLNISALAQAAVTAELARNATADWLAEIPVHTDRPNSTHATALDALDAARDELGW' A
#
# COMPACT_ATOMS: atom_id res chain seq x y z
N MET A 1 3.33 12.01 19.71
CA MET A 1 4.50 11.41 19.02
C MET A 1 5.06 10.33 19.93
N SER A 2 5.33 9.13 19.40
CA SER A 2 6.05 8.08 20.13
C SER A 2 7.56 8.35 20.09
N ARG A 3 8.28 7.96 21.15
CA ARG A 3 9.74 8.05 21.19
C ARG A 3 10.34 6.79 20.56
N LEU A 4 11.23 6.96 19.59
CA LEU A 4 11.95 5.88 18.91
C LEU A 4 13.45 6.07 19.10
N ASN A 5 14.16 5.00 19.49
CA ASN A 5 15.62 4.99 19.49
C ASN A 5 16.11 4.40 18.17
N ILE A 6 17.01 5.11 17.48
CA ILE A 6 17.57 4.69 16.18
C ILE A 6 19.04 4.42 16.37
N TYR A 7 19.50 3.25 15.93
CA TYR A 7 20.92 2.90 15.91
C TYR A 7 21.57 3.42 14.64
N MET A 8 22.72 4.06 14.78
CA MET A 8 23.47 4.69 13.69
C MET A 8 24.97 4.63 14.00
N PRO A 9 25.84 4.43 13.00
CA PRO A 9 27.29 4.51 13.21
C PRO A 9 27.72 5.87 13.78
N ASP A 10 28.66 5.86 14.73
CA ASP A 10 29.09 7.06 15.45
C ASP A 10 29.61 8.15 14.50
N GLU A 11 30.40 7.79 13.49
CA GLU A 11 30.90 8.74 12.49
C GLU A 11 29.76 9.47 11.74
N LEU A 12 28.66 8.76 11.47
CA LEU A 12 27.50 9.35 10.80
C LEU A 12 26.72 10.25 11.76
N ALA A 13 26.61 9.85 13.03
CA ALA A 13 25.98 10.65 14.08
C ALA A 13 26.71 11.99 14.29
N GLU A 14 28.04 11.96 14.36
CA GLU A 14 28.86 13.16 14.49
C GLU A 14 28.71 14.08 13.29
N ARG A 15 28.86 13.55 12.06
CA ARG A 15 28.71 14.36 10.84
C ARG A 15 27.32 14.98 10.71
N ALA A 16 26.28 14.28 11.14
CA ALA A 16 24.93 14.82 11.13
C ALA A 16 24.76 15.94 12.16
N ARG A 17 25.35 15.78 13.36
CA ARG A 17 25.34 16.79 14.42
C ARG A 17 26.10 18.04 14.01
N GLU A 18 27.31 17.91 13.45
CA GLU A 18 28.12 19.01 12.94
C GLU A 18 27.38 19.86 11.89
N ARG A 19 26.52 19.21 11.10
CA ARG A 19 25.72 19.85 10.05
C ARG A 19 24.35 20.31 10.53
N GLY A 20 24.03 20.14 11.82
CA GLY A 20 22.74 20.54 12.40
C GLY A 20 21.54 19.81 11.79
N LEU A 21 21.72 18.58 11.30
CA LEU A 21 20.64 17.84 10.66
C LEU A 21 19.58 17.42 11.66
N ASN A 22 18.31 17.67 11.32
CA ASN A 22 17.18 17.17 12.09
C ASN A 22 16.93 15.69 11.77
N ILE A 23 17.57 14.80 12.52
CA ILE A 23 17.46 13.34 12.34
C ILE A 23 16.02 12.86 12.44
N SER A 24 15.21 13.43 13.35
CA SER A 24 13.81 13.04 13.49
C SER A 24 13.01 13.36 12.24
N ALA A 25 13.20 14.54 11.64
CA ALA A 25 12.54 14.91 10.39
C ALA A 25 13.00 14.04 9.21
N LEU A 26 14.30 13.75 9.12
CA LEU A 26 14.84 12.87 8.08
C LEU A 26 14.31 11.44 8.20
N ALA A 27 14.29 10.89 9.42
CA ALA A 27 13.73 9.57 9.68
C ALA A 27 12.23 9.52 9.35
N GLN A 28 11.46 10.54 9.73
CA GLN A 28 10.03 10.63 9.40
C GLN A 28 9.79 10.68 7.90
N ALA A 29 10.55 11.50 7.18
CA ALA A 29 10.45 11.60 5.72
C ALA A 29 10.79 10.26 5.05
N ALA A 30 11.86 9.58 5.51
CA ALA A 30 12.25 8.28 4.99
C ALA A 30 11.18 7.21 5.25
N VAL A 31 10.66 7.12 6.48
CA VAL A 31 9.59 6.17 6.83
C VAL A 31 8.34 6.45 6.02
N THR A 32 7.93 7.71 5.88
CA THR A 32 6.74 8.09 5.09
C THR A 32 6.90 7.71 3.62
N ALA A 33 8.08 7.96 3.05
CA ALA A 33 8.36 7.59 1.66
C ALA A 33 8.32 6.07 1.45
N GLU A 34 8.85 5.29 2.40
CA GLU A 34 8.84 3.84 2.32
C GLU A 34 7.43 3.25 2.46
N LEU A 35 6.63 3.78 3.39
CA LEU A 35 5.22 3.41 3.51
C LEU A 35 4.45 3.75 2.23
N ALA A 36 4.69 4.91 1.62
CA ALA A 36 4.04 5.29 0.36
C ALA A 36 4.43 4.36 -0.80
N ARG A 37 5.68 3.90 -0.86
CA ARG A 37 6.14 2.93 -1.88
C ARG A 37 5.44 1.59 -1.77
N ASN A 38 5.20 1.13 -0.54
CA ASN A 38 4.59 -0.18 -0.28
C ASN A 38 3.07 -0.13 -0.19
N ALA A 39 2.45 1.06 -0.09
CA ALA A 39 1.02 1.24 0.09
C ALA A 39 0.15 0.48 -0.92
N THR A 40 0.55 0.43 -2.20
CA THR A 40 -0.21 -0.34 -3.20
C THR A 40 -0.12 -1.85 -2.99
N ALA A 41 1.05 -2.36 -2.62
CA ALA A 41 1.24 -3.77 -2.34
C ALA A 41 0.50 -4.19 -1.06
N ASP A 42 0.56 -3.36 -0.03
CA ASP A 42 -0.16 -3.56 1.23
C ASP A 42 -1.68 -3.56 0.98
N TRP A 43 -2.19 -2.59 0.21
CA TRP A 43 -3.59 -2.56 -0.19
C TRP A 43 -4.01 -3.81 -0.98
N LEU A 44 -3.17 -4.29 -1.90
CA LEU A 44 -3.45 -5.54 -2.63
C LEU A 44 -3.48 -6.76 -1.71
N ALA A 45 -2.64 -6.81 -0.68
CA ALA A 45 -2.61 -7.89 0.29
C ALA A 45 -3.87 -7.92 1.19
N GLU A 46 -4.55 -6.79 1.37
CA GLU A 46 -5.82 -6.71 2.09
C GLU A 46 -7.01 -7.26 1.29
N ILE A 47 -6.89 -7.35 -0.05
CA ILE A 47 -7.96 -7.91 -0.89
C ILE A 47 -8.06 -9.42 -0.59
N PRO A 48 -9.22 -9.91 -0.10
CA PRO A 48 -9.40 -11.33 0.16
C PRO A 48 -9.13 -12.13 -1.10
N VAL A 49 -8.16 -13.05 -1.04
CA VAL A 49 -7.95 -14.03 -2.09
C VAL A 49 -9.09 -15.03 -2.00
N HIS A 50 -10.15 -14.78 -2.76
CA HIS A 50 -11.23 -15.75 -2.91
C HIS A 50 -10.67 -16.96 -3.66
N THR A 51 -10.42 -18.05 -2.94
CA THR A 51 -10.02 -19.34 -3.51
C THR A 51 -11.11 -19.93 -4.41
N ASP A 52 -12.36 -19.53 -4.17
CA ASP A 52 -13.54 -19.93 -4.94
C ASP A 52 -13.96 -18.83 -5.92
N ARG A 53 -13.01 -18.11 -6.52
CA ARG A 53 -13.36 -17.17 -7.59
C ARG A 53 -13.91 -17.99 -8.76
N PRO A 54 -15.22 -17.94 -9.09
CA PRO A 54 -15.68 -18.61 -10.29
C PRO A 54 -14.91 -18.00 -11.46
N ASN A 55 -14.47 -18.84 -12.40
CA ASN A 55 -13.88 -18.43 -13.68
C ASN A 55 -14.94 -17.70 -14.51
N SER A 56 -15.36 -16.54 -14.02
CA SER A 56 -16.36 -15.68 -14.62
C SER A 56 -15.67 -15.00 -15.79
N THR A 57 -15.97 -15.52 -16.97
CA THR A 57 -15.47 -14.96 -18.21
C THR A 57 -16.27 -13.72 -18.58
N HIS A 58 -15.73 -12.90 -19.49
CA HIS A 58 -16.46 -11.77 -20.05
C HIS A 58 -17.81 -12.20 -20.66
N ALA A 59 -17.84 -13.35 -21.34
CA ALA A 59 -19.06 -13.92 -21.92
C ALA A 59 -20.10 -14.21 -20.83
N THR A 60 -19.70 -14.87 -19.74
CA THR A 60 -20.60 -15.16 -18.61
C THR A 60 -21.20 -13.89 -17.99
N ALA A 61 -20.43 -12.79 -17.96
CA ALA A 61 -20.93 -11.51 -17.47
C ALA A 61 -21.93 -10.87 -18.45
N LEU A 62 -21.70 -10.96 -19.75
CA LEU A 62 -22.65 -10.47 -20.76
C LEU A 62 -23.95 -11.29 -20.74
N ASP A 63 -23.85 -12.62 -20.66
CA ASP A 63 -25.02 -13.50 -20.58
C ASP A 63 -25.88 -13.16 -19.36
N ALA A 64 -25.26 -12.89 -18.20
CA ALA A 64 -25.97 -12.48 -17.00
C ALA A 64 -26.65 -11.11 -17.14
N LEU A 65 -26.01 -10.16 -17.83
CA LEU A 65 -26.58 -8.84 -18.10
C LEU A 65 -27.76 -8.91 -19.07
N ASP A 66 -27.64 -9.73 -20.11
CA ASP A 66 -28.69 -9.92 -21.10
C ASP A 66 -29.89 -10.66 -20.49
N ALA A 67 -29.66 -11.70 -19.67
CA ALA A 67 -30.72 -12.34 -18.90
C ALA A 67 -31.47 -11.36 -17.98
N ALA A 68 -30.75 -10.46 -17.31
CA ALA A 68 -31.37 -9.43 -16.48
C ALA A 68 -32.17 -8.40 -17.28
N ARG A 69 -31.74 -8.05 -18.51
CA ARG A 69 -32.50 -7.18 -19.41
C ARG A 69 -33.78 -7.84 -19.90
N ASP A 70 -33.69 -9.11 -20.29
CA ASP A 70 -34.84 -9.91 -20.70
C ASP A 70 -35.88 -10.02 -19.58
N GLU A 71 -35.44 -10.23 -18.33
CA GLU A 71 -36.32 -10.24 -17.15
C GLU A 71 -37.03 -8.89 -16.91
N LEU A 72 -36.34 -7.78 -17.19
CA LEU A 72 -36.87 -6.42 -17.04
C LEU A 72 -37.69 -5.95 -18.26
N GLY A 73 -37.72 -6.72 -19.34
CA GLY A 73 -38.50 -6.45 -20.55
C GLY A 73 -37.98 -5.27 -21.37
N TRP A 74 -36.65 -5.08 -21.40
CA TRP A 74 -35.98 -4.08 -22.24
C TRP A 74 -35.38 -4.70 -23.51
#